data_AF-A0A9P5BXR5-F1
#
_entry.id   AF-A0A9P5BXR5-F1
#
_cell.length_a   1.000
_cell.length_b   1.000
_cell.length_c   1.000
_cell.angle_alpha   90.00
_cell.angle_beta   90.00
_cell.angle_gamma   90.00
#
_symmetry.space_group_name_H-M   'P 1'
#
loop_
_entity.id
_entity.type
_entity.pdbx_description
1 polymer ?
#
loop_
_entity_poly.entity_id
_entity_poly.type
_entity_poly.pdbx_seq_one_letter_code
_entity_poly.pdbx_strand_id
1 'polypeptide(L)'
;MVGLQKYKHPIFTLPMLTGRTYIVADPALAAAVQKASSTMSFDSIVADVTPRLVGSNAHTARIIRGPPGKNLDETSIVKKSHSVINTPLMANNIHDVSKKQLDYFGGLIAKVNDGSEFELFRFIRTAVTAASQNSFYGPNNPFEKNPHLVEDFWDWEAGNIAFMSGVFPSVFARDATRGIRACVKGFKEWIETEGYKDAYVLLRNRNQLHSDEGIIDTEEKAKLEMGFSLGVNVNASGVTFWMVNQIFSRPELLSKIRKEIRDNAVEAPGVLSVERLRLSCPRLNSVARETMRLYMPAVTARLVTEDTIVADTYLLRKGAVVQLNGSAIHNNADVWGPDCEIFNPDRFLYSLSGSKTMLDGTVPEGRAHFVHPAAFRSFGGGTSWCPGRHFAQMEVLGLAAVLVMGFDLEPANGTTWNPPADEKRVPIAVMKPTARLEVKVKVRKEYESITWEMKP
;
A
#
# COMPACT_ATOMS: atom_id res chain seq x y z
N MET A 1 19.57 1.76 -10.40
CA MET A 1 20.06 2.50 -9.21
C MET A 1 21.53 2.93 -9.29
N VAL A 2 22.34 2.42 -10.23
CA VAL A 2 23.78 2.75 -10.36
C VAL A 2 24.09 4.26 -10.43
N GLY A 3 23.24 5.06 -11.09
CA GLY A 3 23.43 6.52 -11.18
C GLY A 3 23.17 7.29 -9.87
N LEU A 4 22.21 6.83 -9.05
CA LEU A 4 21.82 7.47 -7.78
C LEU A 4 22.88 7.30 -6.70
N GLN A 5 23.43 6.09 -6.57
CA GLN A 5 24.45 5.77 -5.58
C GLN A 5 25.81 6.39 -5.93
N LYS A 6 26.13 6.52 -7.23
CA LYS A 6 27.45 7.00 -7.66
C LYS A 6 27.60 8.52 -7.68
N TYR A 7 26.57 9.26 -8.08
CA TYR A 7 26.71 10.71 -8.34
C TYR A 7 25.96 11.61 -7.35
N LYS A 8 25.13 11.05 -6.45
CA LYS A 8 24.41 11.77 -5.38
C LYS A 8 23.71 13.08 -5.81
N HIS A 9 23.30 13.20 -7.08
CA HIS A 9 22.60 14.40 -7.55
C HIS A 9 21.18 14.47 -6.95
N PRO A 10 20.73 15.65 -6.47
CA PRO A 10 19.39 15.81 -5.90
C PRO A 10 18.27 15.61 -6.93
N ILE A 11 18.57 15.89 -8.20
CA ILE A 11 17.72 15.64 -9.36
C ILE A 11 18.60 15.33 -10.59
N PHE A 12 18.13 14.45 -11.46
CA PHE A 12 18.77 14.16 -12.75
C PHE A 12 17.74 13.79 -13.80
N THR A 13 18.13 13.85 -15.08
CA THR A 13 17.28 13.49 -16.21
C THR A 13 17.63 12.12 -16.74
N LEU A 14 16.64 11.26 -16.89
CA LEU A 14 16.71 10.03 -17.66
C LEU A 14 16.10 10.25 -19.06
N PRO A 15 16.86 10.03 -20.14
CA PRO A 15 16.30 10.04 -21.48
C PRO A 15 15.39 8.82 -21.64
N MET A 16 14.18 9.05 -22.18
CA MET A 16 13.21 8.01 -22.50
C MET A 16 13.01 7.97 -24.01
N LEU A 17 12.57 6.84 -24.56
CA LEU A 17 12.35 6.67 -26.01
C LEU A 17 11.49 7.79 -26.62
N THR A 18 10.47 8.26 -25.91
CA THR A 18 9.51 9.27 -26.38
C THR A 18 9.56 10.58 -25.59
N GLY A 19 10.58 10.79 -24.76
CA GLY A 19 10.64 11.99 -23.92
C GLY A 19 11.76 11.96 -22.89
N ARG A 20 11.49 12.58 -21.73
CA ARG A 20 12.43 12.64 -20.61
C ARG A 20 11.69 12.48 -19.29
N THR A 21 12.37 11.84 -18.35
CA THR A 21 11.90 11.72 -16.97
C THR A 21 12.89 12.39 -16.05
N TYR A 22 12.43 13.34 -15.24
CA TYR A 22 13.23 13.90 -14.16
C TYR A 22 13.08 13.02 -12.92
N ILE A 23 14.19 12.58 -12.34
CA ILE A 23 14.20 11.78 -11.12
C ILE A 23 14.64 12.68 -9.97
N VAL A 24 13.76 12.88 -8.99
CA VAL A 24 14.03 13.65 -7.77
C VAL A 24 14.33 12.67 -6.63
N ALA A 25 15.49 12.84 -6.01
CA ALA A 25 15.97 12.00 -4.91
C ALA A 25 16.36 12.80 -3.66
N ASP A 26 16.06 14.09 -3.63
CA ASP A 26 16.21 14.97 -2.48
C ASP A 26 14.86 15.27 -1.82
N PRO A 27 14.72 15.16 -0.48
CA PRO A 27 13.47 15.45 0.22
C PRO A 27 12.94 16.88 0.05
N ALA A 28 13.81 17.89 0.07
CA ALA A 28 13.38 19.29 -0.01
C ALA A 28 12.89 19.62 -1.43
N LEU A 29 13.60 19.11 -2.44
CA LEU A 29 13.19 19.23 -3.83
C LEU A 29 11.90 18.45 -4.13
N ALA A 30 11.73 17.27 -3.53
CA ALA A 30 10.48 16.52 -3.64
C ALA A 30 9.29 17.30 -3.07
N ALA A 31 9.48 18.00 -1.94
CA ALA A 31 8.47 18.89 -1.38
C ALA A 31 8.20 20.09 -2.29
N ALA A 32 9.23 20.68 -2.91
CA ALA A 32 9.08 21.79 -3.84
C ALA A 32 8.28 21.39 -5.10
N VAL A 33 8.57 20.23 -5.68
CA VAL A 33 7.80 19.65 -6.80
C VAL A 33 6.33 19.43 -6.41
N GLN A 34 6.07 18.95 -5.19
CA GLN A 34 4.70 18.76 -4.71
C GLN A 34 3.93 20.08 -4.54
N LYS A 35 4.62 21.15 -4.14
CA LYS A 35 4.03 22.50 -4.03
C LYS A 35 3.72 23.12 -5.39
N ALA A 36 4.46 22.77 -6.44
CA ALA A 36 4.23 23.22 -7.82
C ALA A 36 3.03 22.52 -8.50
N SER A 37 1.92 22.30 -7.77
CA SER A 37 0.79 21.51 -8.25
C SER A 37 -0.07 22.20 -9.32
N SER A 38 0.06 23.52 -9.50
CA SER A 38 -0.64 24.26 -10.57
C SER A 38 -0.10 23.94 -11.97
N THR A 39 1.18 23.56 -12.05
CA THR A 39 1.87 23.29 -13.32
C THR A 39 2.30 21.82 -13.45
N MET A 40 1.79 20.95 -12.56
CA MET A 40 2.10 19.53 -12.53
C MET A 40 0.86 18.70 -12.18
N SER A 41 0.57 17.71 -13.01
CA SER A 41 -0.62 16.86 -12.89
C SER A 41 -0.27 15.43 -12.50
N PHE A 42 -0.84 14.95 -11.39
CA PHE A 42 -0.89 13.51 -11.08
C PHE A 42 -2.00 12.82 -11.87
N ASP A 43 -3.13 13.51 -12.01
CA ASP A 43 -4.37 12.97 -12.57
C ASP A 43 -4.18 12.52 -14.02
N SER A 44 -3.35 13.23 -14.78
CA SER A 44 -3.01 12.86 -16.16
C SER A 44 -2.24 11.53 -16.23
N ILE A 45 -1.42 11.22 -15.23
CA ILE A 45 -0.76 9.91 -15.13
C ILE A 45 -1.78 8.82 -14.82
N VAL A 46 -2.68 9.07 -13.86
CA VAL A 46 -3.77 8.14 -13.51
C VAL A 46 -4.64 7.84 -14.72
N ALA A 47 -5.00 8.87 -15.49
CA ALA A 47 -5.85 8.75 -16.66
C ALA A 47 -5.22 7.95 -17.81
N ASP A 48 -3.90 8.03 -17.99
CA ASP A 48 -3.20 7.23 -19.00
C ASP A 48 -2.98 5.77 -18.57
N VAL A 49 -2.62 5.58 -17.30
CA VAL A 49 -2.25 4.26 -16.76
C VAL A 49 -3.47 3.38 -16.50
N THR A 50 -4.54 3.93 -15.93
CA THR A 50 -5.70 3.14 -15.45
C THR A 50 -6.29 2.23 -16.55
N PRO A 51 -6.61 2.72 -17.77
CA PRO A 51 -7.17 1.86 -18.81
C PRO A 51 -6.26 0.70 -19.22
N ARG A 52 -4.94 0.90 -19.19
CA ARG A 52 -3.96 -0.14 -19.53
C ARG A 52 -3.79 -1.16 -18.41
N LEU A 53 -3.82 -0.68 -17.16
CA LEU A 53 -3.69 -1.52 -15.97
C LEU A 53 -4.81 -2.57 -15.88
N VAL A 54 -6.05 -2.17 -16.22
CA VAL A 54 -7.24 -3.04 -16.09
C VAL A 54 -7.76 -3.57 -17.42
N GLY A 55 -7.17 -3.18 -18.55
CA GLY A 55 -7.59 -3.65 -19.87
C GLY A 55 -8.96 -3.12 -20.32
N SER A 56 -9.23 -1.84 -20.03
CA SER A 56 -10.46 -1.16 -20.47
C SER A 56 -10.52 -1.02 -22.00
N ASN A 57 -11.73 -0.98 -22.52
CA ASN A 57 -11.97 -0.74 -23.95
C ASN A 57 -11.72 0.73 -24.34
N ALA A 58 -11.75 1.02 -25.65
CA ALA A 58 -11.46 2.36 -26.17
C ALA A 58 -12.50 3.42 -25.75
N HIS A 59 -13.75 3.04 -25.49
CA HIS A 59 -14.79 3.97 -25.04
C HIS A 59 -14.52 4.43 -23.61
N THR A 60 -14.39 3.48 -22.68
CA THR A 60 -14.03 3.73 -21.28
C THR A 60 -12.70 4.48 -21.16
N ALA A 61 -11.70 4.10 -21.95
CA ALA A 61 -10.41 4.79 -21.96
C ALA A 61 -10.51 6.26 -22.38
N ARG A 62 -11.40 6.60 -23.33
CA ARG A 62 -11.63 8.00 -23.74
C ARG A 62 -12.31 8.81 -22.64
N ILE A 63 -13.29 8.24 -21.94
CA ILE A 63 -13.95 8.88 -20.80
C ILE A 63 -12.91 9.19 -19.70
N ILE A 64 -12.07 8.21 -19.36
CA ILE A 64 -11.04 8.36 -18.31
C ILE A 64 -9.96 9.37 -18.70
N ARG A 65 -9.48 9.33 -19.95
CA ARG A 65 -8.44 10.25 -20.45
C ARG A 65 -8.91 11.68 -20.61
N GLY A 66 -10.22 11.90 -20.74
CA GLY A 66 -10.76 13.19 -21.09
C GLY A 66 -10.35 13.68 -22.49
N PRO A 67 -10.66 14.93 -22.83
CA PRO A 67 -10.37 15.48 -24.15
C PRO A 67 -8.87 15.57 -24.45
N PRO A 68 -8.41 15.15 -25.66
CA PRO A 68 -7.00 15.20 -26.03
C PRO A 68 -6.40 16.61 -25.92
N GLY A 69 -5.18 16.71 -25.39
CA GLY A 69 -4.42 17.96 -25.32
C GLY A 69 -4.90 18.97 -24.27
N LYS A 70 -5.93 18.64 -23.48
CA LYS A 70 -6.38 19.45 -22.35
C LYS A 70 -5.92 18.83 -21.03
N ASN A 71 -5.56 19.69 -20.08
CA ASN A 71 -5.37 19.27 -18.70
C ASN A 71 -6.72 18.79 -18.13
N LEU A 72 -6.67 17.81 -17.23
CA LEU A 72 -7.87 17.34 -16.55
C LEU A 72 -8.37 18.41 -15.58
N ASP A 73 -9.61 18.84 -15.77
CA ASP A 73 -10.31 19.77 -14.91
C ASP A 73 -11.37 19.05 -14.06
N GLU A 74 -12.10 19.82 -13.25
CA GLU A 74 -13.13 19.33 -12.33
C GLU A 74 -14.27 18.56 -13.01
N THR A 75 -14.42 18.67 -14.34
CA THR A 75 -15.43 17.91 -15.08
C THR A 75 -14.98 16.49 -15.41
N SER A 76 -13.68 16.19 -15.33
CA SER A 76 -13.14 14.87 -15.61
C SER A 76 -13.52 13.82 -14.56
N ILE A 77 -13.74 12.58 -15.01
CA ILE A 77 -14.05 11.46 -14.10
C ILE A 77 -12.94 11.21 -13.07
N VAL A 78 -11.67 11.48 -13.40
CA VAL A 78 -10.55 11.32 -12.46
C VAL A 78 -10.68 12.32 -11.31
N LYS A 79 -10.96 13.60 -11.59
CA LYS A 79 -11.21 14.61 -10.56
C LYS A 79 -12.45 14.29 -9.73
N LYS A 80 -13.57 13.95 -10.38
CA LYS A 80 -14.81 13.53 -9.68
C LYS A 80 -14.59 12.31 -8.79
N SER A 81 -13.76 11.36 -9.23
CA SER A 81 -13.41 10.18 -8.44
C SER A 81 -12.70 10.52 -7.13
N HIS A 82 -11.93 11.61 -7.07
CA HIS A 82 -11.27 12.01 -5.83
C HIS A 82 -12.27 12.35 -4.73
N SER A 83 -13.37 13.05 -5.00
CA SER A 83 -14.36 13.34 -3.96
C SER A 83 -15.12 12.09 -3.52
N VAL A 84 -15.41 11.20 -4.47
CA VAL A 84 -16.06 9.90 -4.22
C VAL A 84 -15.19 8.96 -3.38
N ILE A 85 -13.87 9.00 -3.54
CA ILE A 85 -12.92 8.12 -2.83
C ILE A 85 -12.41 8.76 -1.54
N ASN A 86 -11.94 10.01 -1.59
CA ASN A 86 -11.19 10.61 -0.50
C ASN A 86 -12.09 10.91 0.70
N THR A 87 -13.31 11.41 0.45
CA THR A 87 -14.21 11.82 1.54
C THR A 87 -14.61 10.64 2.42
N PRO A 88 -15.07 9.49 1.89
CA PRO A 88 -15.34 8.31 2.73
C PRO A 88 -14.09 7.78 3.44
N LEU A 89 -12.90 7.92 2.86
CA LEU A 89 -11.65 7.42 3.44
C LEU A 89 -10.97 8.37 4.44
N MET A 90 -11.59 9.51 4.77
CA MET A 90 -11.09 10.38 5.83
C MET A 90 -11.20 9.70 7.20
N ALA A 91 -10.32 10.06 8.14
CA ALA A 91 -10.24 9.44 9.46
C ALA A 91 -11.59 9.39 10.22
N ASN A 92 -12.43 10.41 10.08
CA ASN A 92 -13.72 10.49 10.76
C ASN A 92 -14.83 9.64 10.10
N ASN A 93 -14.61 9.13 8.89
CA ASN A 93 -15.64 8.45 8.08
C ASN A 93 -15.37 6.95 7.91
N ILE A 94 -14.21 6.47 8.37
CA ILE A 94 -13.75 5.09 8.18
C ILE A 94 -14.10 4.16 9.35
N HIS A 95 -14.69 4.66 10.44
CA HIS A 95 -14.93 3.86 11.65
C HIS A 95 -15.68 2.55 11.35
N ASP A 96 -16.81 2.61 10.63
CA ASP A 96 -17.64 1.42 10.37
C ASP A 96 -16.98 0.41 9.43
N VAL A 97 -16.29 0.89 8.38
CA VAL A 97 -15.58 0.00 7.45
C VAL A 97 -14.36 -0.63 8.12
N SER A 98 -13.69 0.11 9.01
CA SER A 98 -12.55 -0.39 9.80
C SER A 98 -13.03 -1.42 10.81
N LYS A 99 -14.14 -1.16 11.53
CA LYS A 99 -14.74 -2.14 12.42
C LYS A 99 -15.06 -3.45 11.71
N LYS A 100 -15.71 -3.40 10.54
CA LYS A 100 -16.00 -4.62 9.76
C LYS A 100 -14.74 -5.41 9.41
N GLN A 101 -13.67 -4.71 9.01
CA GLN A 101 -12.40 -5.36 8.66
C GLN A 101 -11.74 -5.99 9.88
N LEU A 102 -11.72 -5.29 11.00
CA LEU A 102 -11.17 -5.75 12.27
C LEU A 102 -11.95 -6.96 12.81
N ASP A 103 -13.28 -6.92 12.79
CA ASP A 103 -14.11 -8.06 13.18
C ASP A 103 -13.80 -9.31 12.31
N TYR A 104 -13.55 -9.11 11.01
CA TYR A 104 -13.15 -10.19 10.09
C TYR A 104 -11.79 -10.80 10.47
N PHE A 105 -10.78 -9.97 10.77
CA PHE A 105 -9.47 -10.46 11.22
C PHE A 105 -9.58 -11.26 12.52
N GLY A 106 -10.37 -10.81 13.49
CA GLY A 106 -10.61 -11.54 14.74
C GLY A 106 -11.17 -12.94 14.49
N GLY A 107 -12.17 -13.05 13.62
CA GLY A 107 -12.77 -14.32 13.22
C GLY A 107 -11.84 -15.23 12.41
N LEU A 108 -10.96 -14.67 11.58
CA LEU A 108 -9.98 -15.45 10.81
C LEU A 108 -8.88 -16.03 11.71
N ILE A 109 -8.40 -15.23 12.67
CA ILE A 109 -7.35 -15.63 13.60
C ILE A 109 -7.83 -16.70 14.57
N ALA A 110 -9.09 -16.64 15.00
CA ALA A 110 -9.71 -17.66 15.83
C ALA A 110 -9.76 -19.06 15.17
N LYS A 111 -9.57 -19.15 13.84
CA LYS A 111 -9.55 -20.42 13.10
C LYS A 111 -8.15 -21.03 12.96
N VAL A 112 -7.10 -20.35 13.45
CA VAL A 112 -5.74 -20.87 13.41
C VAL A 112 -5.55 -21.89 14.53
N ASN A 113 -5.25 -23.14 14.16
CA ASN A 113 -5.07 -24.23 15.11
C ASN A 113 -3.64 -24.26 15.66
N ASP A 114 -3.51 -24.65 16.93
CA ASP A 114 -2.22 -24.94 17.54
C ASP A 114 -1.49 -26.06 16.79
N GLY A 115 -0.18 -25.87 16.57
CA GLY A 115 0.66 -26.80 15.81
C GLY A 115 0.48 -26.76 14.29
N SER A 116 -0.40 -25.91 13.75
CA SER A 116 -0.56 -25.76 12.31
C SER A 116 0.68 -25.11 11.66
N GLU A 117 0.88 -25.40 10.37
CA GLU A 117 1.93 -24.80 9.54
C GLU A 117 1.33 -24.12 8.31
N PHE A 118 1.85 -22.95 7.95
CA PHE A 118 1.46 -22.25 6.73
C PHE A 118 2.54 -21.30 6.22
N GLU A 119 2.43 -20.93 4.94
CA GLU A 119 3.25 -19.89 4.32
C GLU A 119 2.76 -18.51 4.78
N LEU A 120 3.61 -17.79 5.53
CA LEU A 120 3.23 -16.58 6.25
C LEU A 120 2.74 -15.47 5.32
N PHE A 121 3.38 -15.25 4.17
CA PHE A 121 2.96 -14.20 3.25
C PHE A 121 1.60 -14.53 2.62
N ARG A 122 1.38 -15.77 2.21
CA ARG A 122 0.10 -16.24 1.66
C ARG A 122 -1.01 -16.19 2.69
N PHE A 123 -0.73 -16.52 3.95
CA PHE A 123 -1.71 -16.37 5.03
C PHE A 123 -2.13 -14.89 5.20
N ILE A 124 -1.16 -13.99 5.36
CA ILE A 124 -1.42 -12.55 5.56
C ILE A 124 -2.14 -11.94 4.35
N ARG A 125 -1.67 -12.23 3.13
CA ARG A 125 -2.25 -11.68 1.91
C ARG A 125 -3.68 -12.17 1.69
N THR A 126 -3.97 -13.42 2.05
CA THR A 126 -5.32 -13.98 2.00
C THR A 126 -6.22 -13.29 3.04
N ALA A 127 -5.74 -13.15 4.28
CA ALA A 127 -6.50 -12.50 5.34
C ALA A 127 -6.85 -11.04 4.99
N VAL A 128 -5.85 -10.26 4.55
CA VAL A 128 -6.03 -8.86 4.12
C VAL A 128 -6.99 -8.78 2.93
N THR A 129 -6.79 -9.59 1.90
CA THR A 129 -7.67 -9.58 0.72
C THR A 129 -9.11 -9.89 1.12
N ALA A 130 -9.35 -10.97 1.87
CA ALA A 130 -10.70 -11.36 2.26
C ALA A 130 -11.37 -10.30 3.16
N ALA A 131 -10.66 -9.76 4.14
CA ALA A 131 -11.20 -8.73 5.04
C ALA A 131 -11.49 -7.40 4.31
N SER A 132 -10.62 -6.98 3.39
CA SER A 132 -10.83 -5.79 2.57
C SER A 132 -11.99 -5.97 1.59
N GLN A 133 -12.10 -7.13 0.94
CA GLN A 133 -13.24 -7.41 0.07
C GLN A 133 -14.56 -7.45 0.86
N ASN A 134 -14.58 -8.07 2.04
CA ASN A 134 -15.77 -8.11 2.89
C ASN A 134 -16.18 -6.71 3.39
N SER A 135 -15.23 -5.91 3.88
CA SER A 135 -15.49 -4.58 4.44
C SER A 135 -15.93 -3.56 3.38
N PHE A 136 -15.29 -3.54 2.21
CA PHE A 136 -15.63 -2.60 1.14
C PHE A 136 -16.78 -3.08 0.24
N TYR A 137 -16.78 -4.33 -0.20
CA TYR A 137 -17.76 -4.87 -1.17
C TYR A 137 -18.96 -5.55 -0.51
N GLY A 138 -18.96 -5.70 0.82
CA GLY A 138 -20.05 -6.30 1.58
C GLY A 138 -19.96 -7.83 1.67
N PRO A 139 -20.91 -8.47 2.38
CA PRO A 139 -20.86 -9.91 2.66
C PRO A 139 -21.05 -10.78 1.40
N ASN A 140 -21.72 -10.25 0.36
CA ASN A 140 -21.99 -10.96 -0.89
C ASN A 140 -20.91 -10.73 -1.97
N ASN A 141 -19.72 -10.26 -1.57
CA ASN A 141 -18.65 -9.92 -2.50
C ASN A 141 -18.15 -11.14 -3.30
N PRO A 142 -17.49 -10.92 -4.46
CA PRO A 142 -17.04 -12.02 -5.32
C PRO A 142 -16.10 -13.02 -4.63
N PHE A 143 -15.23 -12.54 -3.74
CA PHE A 143 -14.19 -13.34 -3.10
C PHE A 143 -14.75 -14.21 -1.97
N GLU A 144 -15.83 -13.79 -1.32
CA GLU A 144 -16.56 -14.63 -0.37
C GLU A 144 -17.31 -15.75 -1.09
N LYS A 145 -17.95 -15.45 -2.24
CA LYS A 145 -18.64 -16.46 -3.06
C LYS A 145 -17.69 -17.46 -3.73
N ASN A 146 -16.51 -17.00 -4.11
CA ASN A 146 -15.47 -17.82 -4.71
C ASN A 146 -14.09 -17.47 -4.12
N PRO A 147 -13.67 -18.13 -3.03
CA PRO A 147 -12.38 -17.88 -2.37
C PRO A 147 -11.15 -18.06 -3.27
N HIS A 148 -11.25 -18.85 -4.36
CA HIS A 148 -10.15 -18.99 -5.32
C HIS A 148 -9.81 -17.68 -6.03
N LEU A 149 -10.75 -16.71 -6.09
CA LEU A 149 -10.49 -15.39 -6.68
C LEU A 149 -9.39 -14.62 -5.96
N VAL A 150 -9.08 -14.96 -4.69
CA VAL A 150 -7.91 -14.40 -4.00
C VAL A 150 -6.64 -14.74 -4.78
N GLU A 151 -6.43 -16.01 -5.12
CA GLU A 151 -5.22 -16.42 -5.86
C GLU A 151 -5.22 -15.85 -7.28
N ASP A 152 -6.36 -15.84 -7.97
CA ASP A 152 -6.49 -15.22 -9.29
C ASP A 152 -6.13 -13.72 -9.27
N PHE A 153 -6.53 -12.98 -8.22
CA PHE A 153 -6.16 -11.58 -8.04
C PHE A 153 -4.65 -11.42 -7.84
N TRP A 154 -4.02 -12.29 -7.05
CA TRP A 154 -2.58 -12.25 -6.80
C TRP A 154 -1.75 -12.69 -8.02
N ASP A 155 -2.27 -13.60 -8.85
CA ASP A 155 -1.69 -13.95 -10.16
C ASP A 155 -1.75 -12.76 -11.13
N TRP A 156 -2.89 -12.07 -11.19
CA TRP A 156 -3.01 -10.80 -11.93
C TRP A 156 -2.01 -9.77 -11.45
N GLU A 157 -1.97 -9.52 -10.14
CA GLU A 157 -1.06 -8.55 -9.58
C GLU A 157 0.37 -8.91 -9.98
N ALA A 158 0.80 -10.16 -9.84
CA ALA A 158 2.19 -10.57 -10.08
C ALA A 158 2.65 -10.26 -11.52
N GLY A 159 1.76 -10.43 -12.51
CA GLY A 159 2.04 -10.15 -13.92
C GLY A 159 1.49 -8.82 -14.45
N ASN A 160 0.98 -7.92 -13.60
CA ASN A 160 0.26 -6.73 -14.05
C ASN A 160 1.12 -5.75 -14.88
N ILE A 161 2.42 -5.66 -14.65
CA ILE A 161 3.34 -4.83 -15.44
C ILE A 161 3.47 -5.37 -16.86
N ALA A 162 3.67 -6.69 -17.00
CA ALA A 162 3.71 -7.35 -18.30
C ALA A 162 2.36 -7.22 -19.02
N PHE A 163 1.26 -7.41 -18.29
CA PHE A 163 -0.10 -7.20 -18.82
C PHE A 163 -0.30 -5.77 -19.35
N MET A 164 0.05 -4.76 -18.55
CA MET A 164 -0.09 -3.33 -18.88
C MET A 164 0.76 -2.92 -20.09
N SER A 165 1.87 -3.61 -20.37
CA SER A 165 2.71 -3.34 -21.55
C SER A 165 1.98 -3.62 -22.88
N GLY A 166 0.92 -4.45 -22.85
CA GLY A 166 0.13 -4.81 -24.03
C GLY A 166 0.83 -5.73 -25.02
N VAL A 167 2.08 -6.14 -24.76
CA VAL A 167 2.84 -7.05 -25.65
C VAL A 167 2.34 -8.47 -25.43
N PHE A 168 1.45 -8.96 -26.31
CA PHE A 168 0.83 -10.29 -26.28
C PHE A 168 0.54 -10.81 -24.85
N PRO A 169 -0.33 -10.14 -24.07
CA PRO A 169 -0.52 -10.44 -22.65
C PRO A 169 -1.00 -11.87 -22.41
N SER A 170 -1.77 -12.45 -23.33
CA SER A 170 -2.19 -13.85 -23.28
C SER A 170 -1.07 -14.87 -23.50
N VAL A 171 0.15 -14.42 -23.82
CA VAL A 171 1.35 -15.26 -24.01
C VAL A 171 2.40 -14.93 -22.95
N PHE A 172 2.71 -13.65 -22.74
CA PHE A 172 3.76 -13.20 -21.82
C PHE A 172 3.27 -12.90 -20.39
N ALA A 173 1.96 -12.82 -20.17
CA ALA A 173 1.32 -12.59 -18.88
C ALA A 173 0.10 -13.51 -18.69
N ARG A 174 0.28 -14.81 -18.98
CA ARG A 174 -0.81 -15.81 -19.03
C ARG A 174 -1.60 -15.91 -17.74
N ASP A 175 -0.91 -16.12 -16.62
CA ASP A 175 -1.55 -16.23 -15.31
C ASP A 175 -2.26 -14.94 -14.94
N ALA A 176 -1.61 -13.79 -15.21
CA ALA A 176 -2.23 -12.51 -14.95
C ALA A 176 -3.47 -12.24 -15.80
N THR A 177 -3.46 -12.67 -17.06
CA THR A 177 -4.60 -12.57 -17.98
C THR A 177 -5.74 -13.49 -17.55
N ARG A 178 -5.44 -14.71 -17.07
CA ARG A 178 -6.45 -15.61 -16.49
C ARG A 178 -7.05 -14.99 -15.23
N GLY A 179 -6.19 -14.53 -14.31
CA GLY A 179 -6.58 -13.98 -13.02
C GLY A 179 -7.51 -12.79 -13.15
N ILE A 180 -7.14 -11.79 -13.97
CA ILE A 180 -8.01 -10.62 -14.17
C ILE A 180 -9.34 -10.99 -14.80
N ARG A 181 -9.39 -11.94 -15.74
CA ARG A 181 -10.66 -12.39 -16.36
C ARG A 181 -11.56 -13.06 -15.32
N ALA A 182 -11.01 -13.90 -14.45
CA ALA A 182 -11.76 -14.55 -13.38
C ALA A 182 -12.34 -13.53 -12.39
N CYS A 183 -11.52 -12.60 -11.91
CA CYS A 183 -11.97 -11.55 -10.99
C CYS A 183 -12.98 -10.59 -11.65
N VAL A 184 -12.76 -10.18 -12.89
CA VAL A 184 -13.71 -9.34 -13.65
C VAL A 184 -15.05 -10.04 -13.82
N LYS A 185 -15.07 -11.35 -14.09
CA LYS A 185 -16.31 -12.13 -14.12
C LYS A 185 -17.03 -12.07 -12.77
N GLY A 186 -16.32 -12.28 -11.67
CA GLY A 186 -16.90 -12.19 -10.32
C GLY A 186 -17.47 -10.81 -9.99
N PHE A 187 -16.73 -9.73 -10.29
CA PHE A 187 -17.22 -8.37 -10.09
C PHE A 187 -18.40 -8.04 -11.00
N LYS A 188 -18.41 -8.51 -12.24
CA LYS A 188 -19.52 -8.33 -13.18
C LYS A 188 -20.80 -8.95 -12.63
N GLU A 189 -20.74 -10.21 -12.21
CA GLU A 189 -21.86 -10.91 -11.58
C GLU A 189 -22.34 -10.16 -10.33
N TRP A 190 -21.42 -9.68 -9.48
CA TRP A 190 -21.76 -8.90 -8.29
C TRP A 190 -22.49 -7.59 -8.63
N ILE A 191 -22.07 -6.86 -9.67
CA ILE A 191 -22.76 -5.64 -10.13
C ILE A 191 -24.14 -5.97 -10.71
N GLU A 192 -24.25 -7.03 -11.53
CA GLU A 192 -25.51 -7.46 -12.15
C GLU A 192 -26.55 -7.91 -11.11
N THR A 193 -26.11 -8.53 -10.01
CA THR A 193 -26.99 -8.88 -8.88
C THR A 193 -27.19 -7.74 -7.89
N GLU A 194 -26.80 -6.51 -8.25
CA GLU A 194 -26.89 -5.30 -7.42
C GLU A 194 -26.18 -5.42 -6.05
N GLY A 195 -25.14 -6.24 -5.94
CA GLY A 195 -24.40 -6.47 -4.70
C GLY A 195 -23.73 -5.20 -4.14
N TYR A 196 -23.55 -4.17 -4.98
CA TYR A 196 -23.07 -2.86 -4.54
C TYR A 196 -23.99 -2.17 -3.53
N LYS A 197 -25.29 -2.54 -3.44
CA LYS A 197 -26.21 -1.95 -2.46
C LYS A 197 -25.75 -2.17 -1.01
N ASP A 198 -25.19 -3.34 -0.72
CA ASP A 198 -24.67 -3.71 0.61
C ASP A 198 -23.22 -3.27 0.86
N ALA A 199 -22.58 -2.68 -0.16
CA ALA A 199 -21.18 -2.27 -0.11
C ALA A 199 -20.95 -1.04 0.80
N TYR A 200 -19.70 -0.68 1.01
CA TYR A 200 -19.35 0.60 1.61
C TYR A 200 -19.77 1.75 0.68
N VAL A 201 -20.13 2.91 1.26
CA VAL A 201 -20.69 4.06 0.53
C VAL A 201 -19.83 4.51 -0.65
N LEU A 202 -18.51 4.37 -0.50
CA LEU A 202 -17.54 4.64 -1.55
C LEU A 202 -17.84 3.84 -2.82
N LEU A 203 -18.09 2.53 -2.72
CA LEU A 203 -18.31 1.68 -3.91
C LEU A 203 -19.67 1.93 -4.57
N ARG A 204 -20.71 2.23 -3.78
CA ARG A 204 -22.01 2.67 -4.33
C ARG A 204 -21.85 3.93 -5.17
N ASN A 205 -21.17 4.93 -4.61
CA ASN A 205 -20.95 6.21 -5.28
C ASN A 205 -20.03 6.07 -6.50
N ARG A 206 -19.03 5.17 -6.46
CA ARG A 206 -18.20 4.84 -7.63
C ARG A 206 -19.01 4.21 -8.75
N ASN A 207 -19.86 3.22 -8.45
CA ASN A 207 -20.72 2.58 -9.45
C ASN A 207 -21.69 3.59 -10.08
N GLN A 208 -22.24 4.51 -9.28
CA GLN A 208 -23.08 5.59 -9.78
C GLN A 208 -22.29 6.54 -10.68
N LEU A 209 -21.12 7.01 -10.23
CA LEU A 209 -20.25 7.89 -11.02
C LEU A 209 -19.89 7.27 -12.38
N HIS A 210 -19.57 5.97 -12.42
CA HIS A 210 -19.32 5.29 -13.70
C HIS A 210 -20.52 5.38 -14.65
N SER A 211 -21.75 5.21 -14.14
CA SER A 211 -22.98 5.36 -14.94
C SER A 211 -23.16 6.79 -15.43
N ASP A 212 -22.99 7.77 -14.54
CA ASP A 212 -23.20 9.19 -14.84
C ASP A 212 -22.25 9.71 -15.92
N GLU A 213 -21.02 9.16 -15.96
CA GLU A 213 -20.01 9.50 -16.96
C GLU A 213 -20.11 8.66 -18.26
N GLY A 214 -21.12 7.79 -18.37
CA GLY A 214 -21.39 7.02 -19.59
C GLY A 214 -20.59 5.71 -19.74
N ILE A 215 -20.03 5.18 -18.64
CA ILE A 215 -19.46 3.83 -18.57
C ILE A 215 -20.60 2.89 -18.18
N ILE A 216 -21.44 2.52 -19.15
CA ILE A 216 -22.67 1.73 -18.93
C ILE A 216 -22.39 0.23 -18.93
N ASP A 217 -21.39 -0.22 -19.69
CA ASP A 217 -21.01 -1.64 -19.77
C ASP A 217 -20.53 -2.16 -18.40
N THR A 218 -21.26 -3.13 -17.85
CA THR A 218 -20.96 -3.77 -16.56
C THR A 218 -19.58 -4.41 -16.53
N GLU A 219 -19.11 -4.98 -17.65
CA GLU A 219 -17.78 -5.58 -17.71
C GLU A 219 -16.69 -4.51 -17.55
N GLU A 220 -16.89 -3.33 -18.11
CA GLU A 220 -15.96 -2.21 -17.96
C GLU A 220 -15.95 -1.64 -16.55
N LYS A 221 -17.12 -1.56 -15.89
CA LYS A 221 -17.19 -1.22 -14.47
C LYS A 221 -16.44 -2.25 -13.61
N ALA A 222 -16.64 -3.54 -13.88
CA ALA A 222 -15.96 -4.64 -13.18
C ALA A 222 -14.44 -4.59 -13.37
N LYS A 223 -13.93 -4.22 -14.56
CA LYS A 223 -12.50 -3.97 -14.77
C LYS A 223 -11.99 -2.83 -13.89
N LEU A 224 -12.74 -1.74 -13.73
CA LEU A 224 -12.31 -0.63 -12.87
C LEU A 224 -12.25 -1.03 -11.38
N GLU A 225 -13.04 -2.00 -10.94
CA GLU A 225 -12.97 -2.57 -9.59
C GLU A 225 -11.69 -3.37 -9.33
N MET A 226 -11.05 -3.92 -10.37
CA MET A 226 -9.70 -4.50 -10.24
C MET A 226 -8.67 -3.45 -9.83
N GLY A 227 -8.76 -2.24 -10.40
CA GLY A 227 -7.88 -1.12 -10.05
C GLY A 227 -8.07 -0.66 -8.61
N PHE A 228 -9.33 -0.59 -8.13
CA PHE A 228 -9.60 -0.27 -6.74
C PHE A 228 -9.12 -1.37 -5.78
N SER A 229 -9.38 -2.64 -6.12
CA SER A 229 -8.92 -3.81 -5.35
C SER A 229 -7.40 -3.86 -5.22
N LEU A 230 -6.64 -3.48 -6.26
CA LEU A 230 -5.20 -3.31 -6.18
C LEU A 230 -4.80 -2.34 -5.05
N GLY A 231 -5.48 -1.20 -4.98
CA GLY A 231 -5.21 -0.14 -4.01
C GLY A 231 -5.46 -0.54 -2.56
N VAL A 232 -6.50 -1.33 -2.29
CA VAL A 232 -6.91 -1.71 -0.92
C VAL A 232 -6.27 -3.00 -0.41
N ASN A 233 -5.73 -3.88 -1.27
CA ASN A 233 -5.23 -5.20 -0.84
C ASN A 233 -3.70 -5.29 -0.75
N VAL A 234 -2.97 -4.80 -1.76
CA VAL A 234 -1.58 -5.24 -2.00
C VAL A 234 -0.59 -4.67 -1.01
N ASN A 235 -0.69 -3.36 -0.74
CA ASN A 235 0.28 -2.67 0.10
C ASN A 235 0.15 -3.09 1.57
N ALA A 236 -1.08 -3.14 2.11
CA ALA A 236 -1.31 -3.56 3.48
C ALA A 236 -0.83 -5.00 3.73
N SER A 237 -1.10 -5.93 2.79
CA SER A 237 -0.59 -7.31 2.86
C SER A 237 0.93 -7.36 2.99
N GLY A 238 1.63 -6.62 2.13
CA GLY A 238 3.10 -6.59 2.14
C GLY A 238 3.67 -5.95 3.40
N VAL A 239 3.14 -4.79 3.83
CA VAL A 239 3.61 -4.12 5.05
C VAL A 239 3.40 -5.01 6.26
N THR A 240 2.21 -5.61 6.43
CA THR A 240 1.93 -6.50 7.55
C THR A 240 2.87 -7.71 7.56
N PHE A 241 3.12 -8.32 6.40
CA PHE A 241 4.08 -9.43 6.31
C PHE A 241 5.48 -9.03 6.78
N TRP A 242 6.04 -7.97 6.22
CA TRP A 242 7.39 -7.55 6.60
C TRP A 242 7.45 -7.13 8.05
N MET A 243 6.42 -6.43 8.55
CA MET A 243 6.35 -6.00 9.95
C MET A 243 6.35 -7.21 10.90
N VAL A 244 5.50 -8.21 10.65
CA VAL A 244 5.45 -9.45 11.43
C VAL A 244 6.79 -10.18 11.34
N ASN A 245 7.35 -10.35 10.14
CA ASN A 245 8.67 -10.96 9.95
C ASN A 245 9.79 -10.22 10.74
N GLN A 246 9.82 -8.88 10.71
CA GLN A 246 10.85 -8.10 11.40
C GLN A 246 10.70 -8.21 12.94
N ILE A 247 9.48 -8.31 13.45
CA ILE A 247 9.21 -8.51 14.88
C ILE A 247 9.63 -9.91 15.32
N PHE A 248 9.12 -10.97 14.68
CA PHE A 248 9.37 -12.35 15.09
C PHE A 248 10.82 -12.81 14.88
N SER A 249 11.52 -12.22 13.92
CA SER A 249 12.96 -12.49 13.70
C SER A 249 13.88 -11.90 14.78
N ARG A 250 13.35 -11.13 15.73
CA ARG A 250 14.10 -10.45 16.79
C ARG A 250 13.44 -10.70 18.15
N PRO A 251 13.88 -11.71 18.91
CA PRO A 251 13.23 -12.09 20.18
C PRO A 251 13.10 -10.94 21.19
N GLU A 252 14.12 -10.09 21.30
CA GLU A 252 14.05 -8.91 22.19
C GLU A 252 13.02 -7.88 21.74
N LEU A 253 12.92 -7.63 20.43
CA LEU A 253 11.92 -6.72 19.86
C LEU A 253 10.51 -7.30 20.07
N LEU A 254 10.31 -8.58 19.79
CA LEU A 254 9.05 -9.28 20.02
C LEU A 254 8.58 -9.13 21.47
N SER A 255 9.48 -9.33 22.44
CA SER A 255 9.18 -9.16 23.87
C SER A 255 8.79 -7.72 24.21
N LYS A 256 9.56 -6.73 23.72
CA LYS A 256 9.26 -5.29 23.93
C LYS A 256 7.92 -4.88 23.32
N ILE A 257 7.61 -5.33 22.10
CA ILE A 257 6.35 -5.04 21.42
C ILE A 257 5.17 -5.69 22.15
N ARG A 258 5.27 -6.97 22.54
CA ARG A 258 4.22 -7.65 23.31
C ARG A 258 3.93 -6.95 24.63
N LYS A 259 4.97 -6.51 25.34
CA LYS A 259 4.83 -5.72 26.57
C LYS A 259 4.15 -4.38 26.28
N GLU A 260 4.61 -3.65 25.27
CA GLU A 260 4.03 -2.35 24.90
C GLU A 260 2.55 -2.46 24.54
N ILE A 261 2.15 -3.45 23.74
CA ILE A 261 0.74 -3.69 23.37
C ILE A 261 -0.09 -4.07 24.60
N ARG A 262 0.42 -4.97 25.45
CA ARG A 262 -0.27 -5.40 26.67
C ARG A 262 -0.56 -4.24 27.61
N ASP A 263 0.43 -3.38 27.83
CA ASP A 263 0.33 -2.29 28.80
C ASP A 263 -0.56 -1.14 28.31
N ASN A 264 -0.64 -0.93 26.99
CA ASN A 264 -1.25 0.28 26.43
C ASN A 264 -2.52 0.05 25.62
N ALA A 265 -2.71 -1.12 24.99
CA ALA A 265 -3.76 -1.33 23.99
C ALA A 265 -4.70 -2.53 24.28
N VAL A 266 -4.30 -3.46 25.16
CA VAL A 266 -5.20 -4.53 25.62
C VAL A 266 -6.13 -3.95 26.69
N GLU A 267 -7.44 -3.93 26.41
CA GLU A 267 -8.45 -3.42 27.34
C GLU A 267 -9.01 -4.50 28.27
N ALA A 268 -9.08 -5.74 27.76
CA ALA A 268 -9.51 -6.94 28.47
C ALA A 268 -8.89 -8.17 27.77
N PRO A 269 -8.92 -9.37 28.38
CA PRO A 269 -8.49 -10.59 27.69
C PRO A 269 -9.20 -10.74 26.34
N GLY A 270 -8.43 -10.69 25.24
CA GLY A 270 -8.96 -10.78 23.88
C GLY A 270 -9.49 -9.48 23.27
N VAL A 271 -9.54 -8.39 24.02
CA VAL A 271 -10.07 -7.11 23.54
C VAL A 271 -8.93 -6.13 23.33
N LEU A 272 -8.74 -5.70 22.09
CA LEU A 272 -7.64 -4.86 21.63
C LEU A 272 -8.17 -3.55 21.06
N SER A 273 -7.69 -2.41 21.55
CA SER A 273 -8.01 -1.09 20.98
C SER A 273 -6.96 -0.71 19.92
N VAL A 274 -7.39 -0.65 18.66
CA VAL A 274 -6.54 -0.26 17.53
C VAL A 274 -6.24 1.24 17.55
N GLU A 275 -7.16 2.07 18.05
CA GLU A 275 -6.86 3.47 18.34
C GLU A 275 -5.69 3.60 19.33
N ARG A 276 -5.68 2.81 20.43
CA ARG A 276 -4.57 2.83 21.39
C ARG A 276 -3.28 2.25 20.82
N LEU A 277 -3.33 1.27 19.91
CA LEU A 277 -2.14 0.84 19.16
C LEU A 277 -1.52 2.02 18.41
N ARG A 278 -2.34 2.86 17.77
CA ARG A 278 -1.88 4.03 17.00
C ARG A 278 -1.36 5.16 17.90
N LEU A 279 -2.03 5.42 19.02
CA LEU A 279 -1.75 6.59 19.87
C LEU A 279 -0.75 6.32 21.01
N SER A 280 -0.69 5.08 21.50
CA SER A 280 0.00 4.73 22.75
C SER A 280 1.04 3.62 22.62
N CYS A 281 1.29 3.10 21.40
CA CYS A 281 2.35 2.12 21.14
C CYS A 281 3.41 2.70 20.17
N PRO A 282 4.24 3.64 20.62
CA PRO A 282 5.16 4.37 19.73
C PRO A 282 6.19 3.48 19.04
N ARG A 283 6.62 2.37 19.66
CA ARG A 283 7.57 1.45 19.03
C ARG A 283 6.91 0.57 17.99
N LEU A 284 5.71 0.08 18.22
CA LEU A 284 4.93 -0.61 17.17
C LEU A 284 4.77 0.29 15.94
N ASN A 285 4.44 1.57 16.14
CA ASN A 285 4.34 2.56 15.07
C ASN A 285 5.70 2.82 14.39
N SER A 286 6.79 2.81 15.17
CA SER A 286 8.14 2.95 14.63
C SER A 286 8.53 1.76 13.75
N VAL A 287 8.25 0.53 14.19
CA VAL A 287 8.43 -0.70 13.40
C VAL A 287 7.61 -0.64 12.11
N ALA A 288 6.33 -0.23 12.17
CA ALA A 288 5.49 -0.12 10.98
C ALA A 288 6.07 0.88 9.96
N ARG A 289 6.56 2.03 10.44
CA ARG A 289 7.17 3.07 9.59
C ARG A 289 8.51 2.66 9.02
N GLU A 290 9.36 2.02 9.80
CA GLU A 290 10.63 1.50 9.31
C GLU A 290 10.41 0.39 8.27
N THR A 291 9.42 -0.46 8.50
CA THR A 291 9.00 -1.49 7.54
C THR A 291 8.59 -0.82 6.22
N MET A 292 7.74 0.21 6.28
CA MET A 292 7.34 0.96 5.09
C MET A 292 8.51 1.68 4.42
N ARG A 293 9.49 2.20 5.17
CA ARG A 293 10.66 2.89 4.60
C ARG A 293 11.53 1.91 3.79
N LEU A 294 11.75 0.71 4.30
CA LEU A 294 12.62 -0.28 3.65
C LEU A 294 11.92 -1.06 2.54
N TYR A 295 10.66 -1.45 2.74
CA TYR A 295 9.98 -2.40 1.85
C TYR A 295 8.92 -1.76 0.95
N MET A 296 8.51 -0.52 1.19
CA MET A 296 7.50 0.17 0.36
C MET A 296 8.17 1.21 -0.54
N PRO A 297 8.52 0.84 -1.78
CA PRO A 297 9.20 1.76 -2.68
C PRO A 297 8.21 2.84 -3.14
N ALA A 298 8.37 4.06 -2.61
CA ALA A 298 7.38 5.11 -2.77
C ALA A 298 7.65 6.00 -3.99
N VAL A 299 7.44 5.47 -5.20
CA VAL A 299 7.61 6.25 -6.43
C VAL A 299 6.30 6.92 -6.81
N THR A 300 6.29 8.26 -6.79
CA THR A 300 5.14 9.06 -7.26
C THR A 300 5.54 9.87 -8.48
N ALA A 301 4.64 9.98 -9.45
CA ALA A 301 4.92 10.67 -10.72
C ALA A 301 3.99 11.88 -10.92
N ARG A 302 4.46 12.84 -11.73
CA ARG A 302 3.70 13.99 -12.21
C ARG A 302 4.01 14.23 -13.68
N LEU A 303 3.01 14.61 -14.46
CA LEU A 303 3.21 15.21 -15.77
C LEU A 303 3.39 16.73 -15.61
N VAL A 304 4.46 17.28 -16.16
CA VAL A 304 4.66 18.74 -16.21
C VAL A 304 3.73 19.32 -17.27
N THR A 305 2.76 20.12 -16.86
CA THR A 305 1.75 20.69 -17.77
C THR A 305 2.21 22.02 -18.39
N GLU A 306 3.14 22.71 -17.74
CA GLU A 306 3.73 23.99 -18.15
C GLU A 306 5.20 24.06 -17.72
N ASP A 307 6.05 24.74 -18.51
CA ASP A 307 7.45 24.97 -18.15
C ASP A 307 7.52 25.64 -16.77
N THR A 308 8.23 25.02 -15.83
CA THR A 308 8.19 25.41 -14.41
C THR A 308 9.58 25.40 -13.81
N ILE A 309 9.94 26.46 -13.09
CA ILE A 309 11.15 26.49 -12.27
C ILE A 309 10.81 25.98 -10.88
N VAL A 310 11.54 24.98 -10.39
CA VAL A 310 11.41 24.43 -9.04
C VAL A 310 12.64 24.73 -8.21
N ALA A 311 12.43 25.14 -6.95
CA ALA A 311 13.48 25.53 -6.01
C ALA A 311 14.42 26.59 -6.58
N ASP A 312 13.87 27.53 -7.36
CA ASP A 312 14.56 28.66 -8.01
C ASP A 312 15.77 28.28 -8.89
N THR A 313 15.92 26.98 -9.20
CA THR A 313 17.15 26.43 -9.78
C THR A 313 16.86 25.52 -10.97
N TYR A 314 15.83 24.67 -10.89
CA TYR A 314 15.63 23.59 -11.85
C TYR A 314 14.44 23.88 -12.78
N LEU A 315 14.72 24.13 -14.07
CA LEU A 315 13.69 24.22 -15.10
C LEU A 315 13.20 22.83 -15.49
N LEU A 316 11.94 22.55 -15.21
CA LEU A 316 11.22 21.35 -15.66
C LEU A 316 10.34 21.71 -16.86
N ARG A 317 10.63 21.08 -17.99
CA ARG A 317 9.92 21.34 -19.27
C ARG A 317 8.57 20.63 -19.35
N LYS A 318 7.59 21.31 -19.94
CA LYS A 318 6.27 20.80 -20.30
C LYS A 318 6.37 19.48 -21.07
N GLY A 319 5.45 18.56 -20.76
CA GLY A 319 5.35 17.23 -21.37
C GLY A 319 6.30 16.19 -20.77
N ALA A 320 7.24 16.60 -19.92
CA ALA A 320 8.10 15.65 -19.20
C ALA A 320 7.38 15.03 -18.01
N VAL A 321 7.84 13.85 -17.60
CA VAL A 321 7.43 13.22 -16.33
C VAL A 321 8.44 13.58 -15.26
N VAL A 322 7.97 13.94 -14.06
CA VAL A 322 8.80 14.07 -12.85
C VAL A 322 8.45 12.93 -11.92
N GLN A 323 9.44 12.11 -11.55
CA GLN A 323 9.30 11.06 -10.55
C GLN A 323 9.97 11.49 -9.25
N LEU A 324 9.19 11.48 -8.18
CA LEU A 324 9.67 11.61 -6.81
C LEU A 324 10.02 10.20 -6.32
N ASN A 325 11.31 9.89 -6.29
CA ASN A 325 11.79 8.54 -6.03
C ASN A 325 11.96 8.31 -4.53
N GLY A 326 10.90 7.80 -3.89
CA GLY A 326 10.91 7.49 -2.47
C GLY A 326 11.96 6.46 -2.09
N SER A 327 12.20 5.42 -2.89
CA SER A 327 13.24 4.42 -2.61
C SER A 327 14.64 5.03 -2.54
N ALA A 328 14.95 5.95 -3.45
CA ALA A 328 16.23 6.66 -3.45
C ALA A 328 16.38 7.52 -2.19
N ILE A 329 15.31 8.20 -1.79
CA ILE A 329 15.29 9.02 -0.57
C ILE A 329 15.37 8.15 0.69
N HIS A 330 14.63 7.04 0.73
CA HIS A 330 14.56 6.11 1.85
C HIS A 330 15.89 5.41 2.11
N ASN A 331 16.67 5.12 1.07
CA ASN A 331 17.99 4.49 1.19
C ASN A 331 19.16 5.51 1.14
N ASN A 332 18.89 6.80 1.33
CA ASN A 332 19.95 7.81 1.34
C ASN A 332 20.55 7.95 2.74
N ALA A 333 21.82 7.55 2.89
CA ALA A 333 22.55 7.64 4.15
C ALA A 333 22.73 9.08 4.67
N ASP A 334 22.78 10.07 3.78
CA ASP A 334 22.87 11.48 4.18
C ASP A 334 21.55 11.95 4.85
N VAL A 335 20.43 11.29 4.53
CA VAL A 335 19.10 11.57 5.09
C VAL A 335 18.83 10.72 6.33
N TRP A 336 19.09 9.42 6.27
CA TRP A 336 18.66 8.46 7.30
C TRP A 336 19.77 7.94 8.21
N GLY A 337 21.03 8.29 7.93
CA GLY A 337 22.20 7.76 8.64
C GLY A 337 22.85 6.57 7.92
N PRO A 338 24.06 6.16 8.33
CA PRO A 338 24.81 5.09 7.68
C PRO A 338 24.13 3.71 7.79
N ASP A 339 23.19 3.54 8.72
CA ASP A 339 22.40 2.33 8.91
C ASP A 339 21.13 2.30 8.04
N CYS A 340 20.99 3.18 7.05
CA CYS A 340 19.74 3.34 6.28
C CYS A 340 19.28 2.08 5.55
N GLU A 341 20.16 1.13 5.25
CA GLU A 341 19.79 -0.15 4.61
C GLU A 341 19.42 -1.24 5.65
N ILE A 342 19.62 -0.96 6.94
CA ILE A 342 19.36 -1.89 8.04
C ILE A 342 18.04 -1.52 8.71
N PHE A 343 17.24 -2.54 9.03
CA PHE A 343 16.01 -2.37 9.79
C PHE A 343 16.32 -1.91 11.23
N ASN A 344 15.98 -0.66 11.53
CA ASN A 344 16.11 -0.07 12.85
C ASN A 344 14.71 0.19 13.47
N PRO A 345 14.28 -0.62 14.46
CA PRO A 345 12.95 -0.50 15.06
C PRO A 345 12.72 0.82 15.80
N ASP A 346 13.78 1.56 16.14
CA ASP A 346 13.72 2.80 16.92
C ASP A 346 13.88 4.07 16.07
N ARG A 347 14.00 3.94 14.73
CA ARG A 347 14.23 5.05 13.79
C ARG A 347 13.14 6.14 13.84
N PHE A 348 11.90 5.76 14.17
CA PHE A 348 10.77 6.67 14.27
C PHE A 348 10.21 6.75 15.70
N LEU A 349 10.96 6.25 16.70
CA LEU A 349 10.48 6.18 18.08
C LEU A 349 10.32 7.56 18.71
N TYR A 350 11.24 8.48 18.42
CA TYR A 350 11.27 9.83 19.00
C TYR A 350 10.82 10.94 18.03
N SER A 351 10.60 10.61 16.76
CA SER A 351 10.25 11.57 15.72
C SER A 351 9.36 10.94 14.65
N LEU A 352 8.23 11.59 14.37
CA LEU A 352 7.35 11.19 13.26
C LEU A 352 7.96 11.46 11.87
N SER A 353 8.97 12.32 11.75
CA SER A 353 9.69 12.45 10.47
C SER A 353 10.83 11.43 10.36
N GLY A 354 11.08 10.68 11.44
CA GLY A 354 12.27 9.90 11.65
C GLY A 354 13.38 10.71 12.33
N SER A 355 14.32 9.97 12.88
CA SER A 355 15.57 10.47 13.44
C SER A 355 16.72 9.64 12.87
N LYS A 356 17.93 10.20 12.89
CA LYS A 356 19.15 9.42 12.66
C LYS A 356 19.55 8.65 13.93
N THR A 357 18.58 7.99 14.57
CA THR A 357 18.85 7.09 15.70
C THR A 357 19.71 5.96 15.19
N MET A 358 20.88 5.74 15.78
CA MET A 358 21.77 4.66 15.41
C MET A 358 21.27 3.34 16.01
N LEU A 359 21.80 2.21 15.55
CA LEU A 359 21.38 0.88 16.02
C LEU A 359 21.65 0.63 17.51
N ASP A 360 22.60 1.35 18.10
CA ASP A 360 22.89 1.32 19.55
C ASP A 360 21.93 2.21 20.37
N GLY A 361 20.95 2.83 19.72
CA GLY A 361 19.99 3.76 20.34
C GLY A 361 20.52 5.17 20.53
N THR A 362 21.76 5.46 20.11
CA THR A 362 22.31 6.82 20.20
C THR A 362 21.65 7.75 19.19
N VAL A 363 21.49 8.99 19.59
CA VAL A 363 20.80 10.01 18.82
C VAL A 363 21.77 11.17 18.61
N PRO A 364 22.24 11.44 17.38
CA PRO A 364 23.14 12.57 17.12
C PRO A 364 22.50 13.89 17.56
N GLU A 365 23.28 14.78 18.17
CA GLU A 365 22.78 16.06 18.64
C GLU A 365 22.65 17.12 17.53
N GLY A 366 21.84 18.14 17.80
CA GLY A 366 21.70 19.32 16.93
C GLY A 366 21.09 19.03 15.55
N ARG A 367 21.49 19.81 14.54
CA ARG A 367 20.93 19.72 13.18
C ARG A 367 21.24 18.39 12.48
N ALA A 368 22.25 17.65 12.94
CA ALA A 368 22.61 16.35 12.38
C ALA A 368 21.48 15.32 12.57
N HIS A 369 20.65 15.49 13.61
CA HIS A 369 19.46 14.68 13.89
C HIS A 369 18.33 14.85 12.88
N PHE A 370 18.25 16.02 12.23
CA PHE A 370 17.06 16.44 11.50
C PHE A 370 16.86 15.64 10.21
N VAL A 371 15.77 14.89 10.16
CA VAL A 371 15.26 14.26 8.94
C VAL A 371 14.17 15.16 8.37
N HIS A 372 14.32 15.56 7.11
CA HIS A 372 13.34 16.44 6.46
C HIS A 372 11.95 15.78 6.43
N PRO A 373 10.84 16.49 6.76
CA PRO A 373 9.50 15.89 6.84
C PRO A 373 9.01 15.20 5.57
N ALA A 374 9.49 15.62 4.40
CA ALA A 374 9.17 14.99 3.11
C ALA A 374 10.07 13.79 2.75
N ALA A 375 10.96 13.36 3.65
CA ALA A 375 11.84 12.21 3.45
C ALA A 375 11.07 10.89 3.56
N PHE A 376 10.16 10.76 4.53
CA PHE A 376 9.24 9.63 4.60
C PHE A 376 8.12 9.82 3.56
N ARG A 377 7.94 8.83 2.68
CA ARG A 377 7.12 9.01 1.46
C ARG A 377 6.20 7.83 1.15
N SER A 378 6.12 6.81 2.02
CA SER A 378 5.43 5.56 1.72
C SER A 378 3.95 5.71 1.39
N PHE A 379 3.27 6.74 1.92
CA PHE A 379 1.89 7.09 1.52
C PHE A 379 1.81 8.23 0.49
N GLY A 380 2.89 8.57 -0.19
CA GLY A 380 2.98 9.72 -1.10
C GLY A 380 3.21 11.05 -0.36
N GLY A 381 2.60 12.12 -0.86
CA GLY A 381 2.63 13.42 -0.19
C GLY A 381 1.94 14.54 -0.98
N GLY A 382 1.69 15.68 -0.31
CA GLY A 382 0.97 16.81 -0.90
C GLY A 382 -0.42 16.41 -1.38
N THR A 383 -0.82 16.82 -2.58
CA THR A 383 -2.12 16.46 -3.17
C THR A 383 -2.25 15.00 -3.61
N SER A 384 -1.17 14.19 -3.52
CA SER A 384 -1.23 12.74 -3.80
C SER A 384 -0.87 11.91 -2.58
N TRP A 385 -1.33 12.33 -1.40
CA TRP A 385 -1.40 11.42 -0.26
C TRP A 385 -2.36 10.28 -0.59
N CYS A 386 -2.00 9.07 -0.17
CA CYS A 386 -2.90 7.92 -0.19
C CYS A 386 -4.17 8.28 0.61
N PRO A 387 -5.37 8.18 -0.01
CA PRO A 387 -6.61 8.47 0.69
C PRO A 387 -6.89 7.47 1.81
N GLY A 388 -6.57 6.20 1.60
CA GLY A 388 -6.76 5.12 2.58
C GLY A 388 -5.70 5.04 3.67
N ARG A 389 -4.78 6.01 3.83
CA ARG A 389 -3.65 5.91 4.77
C ARG A 389 -4.04 5.68 6.23
N HIS A 390 -5.17 6.24 6.67
CA HIS A 390 -5.67 6.07 8.04
C HIS A 390 -6.30 4.70 8.24
N PHE A 391 -7.08 4.24 7.24
CA PHE A 391 -7.63 2.89 7.19
C PHE A 391 -6.52 1.83 7.19
N ALA A 392 -5.54 1.97 6.29
CA ALA A 392 -4.40 1.06 6.17
C ALA A 392 -3.54 1.03 7.45
N GLN A 393 -3.44 2.14 8.19
CA GLN A 393 -2.75 2.14 9.49
C GLN A 393 -3.48 1.27 10.51
N MET A 394 -4.80 1.37 10.63
CA MET A 394 -5.58 0.52 11.53
C MET A 394 -5.52 -0.95 11.12
N GLU A 395 -5.64 -1.22 9.81
CA GLU A 395 -5.53 -2.55 9.22
C GLU A 395 -4.20 -3.23 9.56
N VAL A 396 -3.08 -2.57 9.24
CA VAL A 396 -1.73 -3.11 9.42
C VAL A 396 -1.41 -3.29 10.90
N LEU A 397 -1.67 -2.26 11.73
CA LEU A 397 -1.38 -2.33 13.16
C LEU A 397 -2.27 -3.36 13.86
N GLY A 398 -3.56 -3.38 13.53
CA GLY A 398 -4.53 -4.32 14.07
C GLY A 398 -4.10 -5.75 13.80
N LEU A 399 -3.97 -6.13 12.52
CA LEU A 399 -3.59 -7.49 12.12
C LEU A 399 -2.21 -7.90 12.66
N ALA A 400 -1.20 -7.03 12.59
CA ALA A 400 0.12 -7.34 13.14
C ALA A 400 0.07 -7.56 14.66
N ALA A 401 -0.68 -6.74 15.40
CA ALA A 401 -0.78 -6.84 16.86
C ALA A 401 -1.43 -8.16 17.30
N VAL A 402 -2.53 -8.58 16.68
CA VAL A 402 -3.17 -9.87 17.01
C VAL A 402 -2.32 -11.07 16.63
N LEU A 403 -1.55 -11.01 15.54
CA LEU A 403 -0.58 -12.07 15.21
C LEU A 403 0.54 -12.15 16.24
N VAL A 404 1.11 -11.00 16.61
CA VAL A 404 2.21 -10.90 17.60
C VAL A 404 1.75 -11.31 19.00
N MET A 405 0.52 -10.94 19.37
CA MET A 405 -0.03 -11.26 20.69
C MET A 405 -0.60 -12.68 20.75
N GLY A 406 -1.22 -13.19 19.69
CA GLY A 406 -1.89 -14.49 19.70
C GLY A 406 -0.95 -15.70 19.55
N PHE A 407 0.18 -15.55 18.87
CA PHE A 407 0.99 -16.69 18.43
C PHE A 407 2.46 -16.55 18.78
N ASP A 408 3.10 -17.67 19.10
CA ASP A 408 4.53 -17.88 18.91
C ASP A 408 4.73 -18.54 17.53
N LEU A 409 5.49 -17.88 16.66
CA LEU A 409 5.77 -18.35 15.29
C LEU A 409 7.25 -18.72 15.20
N GLU A 410 7.53 -19.86 14.57
CA GLU A 410 8.89 -20.32 14.30
C GLU A 410 9.01 -20.74 12.83
N PRO A 411 10.10 -20.42 12.12
CA PRO A 411 10.31 -20.90 10.75
C PRO A 411 10.28 -22.43 10.69
N ALA A 412 9.54 -22.96 9.73
CA ALA A 412 9.36 -24.39 9.51
C ALA A 412 9.94 -24.80 8.15
N ASN A 413 10.01 -26.12 7.92
CA ASN A 413 10.36 -26.71 6.61
C ASN A 413 11.67 -26.16 6.00
N GLY A 414 12.66 -25.86 6.85
CA GLY A 414 13.97 -25.35 6.44
C GLY A 414 13.97 -23.89 5.96
N THR A 415 12.86 -23.16 6.12
CA THR A 415 12.81 -21.72 5.83
C THR A 415 13.44 -20.91 6.96
N THR A 416 13.80 -19.65 6.67
CA THR A 416 14.39 -18.72 7.65
C THR A 416 13.67 -17.39 7.59
N TRP A 417 13.65 -16.69 8.73
CA TRP A 417 13.25 -15.29 8.77
C TRP A 417 14.03 -14.42 7.79
N ASN A 418 13.46 -13.26 7.47
CA ASN A 418 14.02 -12.28 6.54
C ASN A 418 14.32 -12.87 5.15
N PRO A 419 13.31 -13.47 4.47
CA PRO A 419 13.49 -13.88 3.08
C PRO A 419 13.87 -12.67 2.22
N PRO A 420 14.56 -12.87 1.08
CA PRO A 420 14.94 -11.74 0.22
C PRO A 420 13.71 -11.00 -0.32
N ALA A 421 13.81 -9.68 -0.45
CA ALA A 421 12.77 -8.85 -1.04
C ALA A 421 12.92 -8.77 -2.57
N ASP A 422 11.80 -8.63 -3.28
CA ASP A 422 11.78 -8.45 -4.74
C ASP A 422 12.16 -7.00 -5.14
N GLU A 423 13.44 -6.68 -5.01
CA GLU A 423 13.99 -5.35 -5.34
C GLU A 423 14.07 -5.07 -6.85
N LYS A 424 13.95 -6.12 -7.68
CA LYS A 424 14.11 -6.01 -9.15
C LYS A 424 12.82 -5.63 -9.85
N ARG A 425 11.67 -5.88 -9.22
CA ARG A 425 10.38 -5.53 -9.77
C ARG A 425 10.19 -4.02 -9.84
N VAL A 426 9.49 -3.56 -10.88
CA VAL A 426 9.12 -2.14 -11.00
C VAL A 426 8.30 -1.74 -9.76
N PRO A 427 8.70 -0.67 -9.04
CA PRO A 427 8.13 -0.32 -7.74
C PRO A 427 6.75 0.32 -7.86
N ILE A 428 5.73 -0.51 -8.05
CA ILE A 428 4.31 -0.08 -8.07
C ILE A 428 3.58 -0.36 -6.75
N ALA A 429 4.17 -1.20 -5.89
CA ALA A 429 3.63 -1.64 -4.61
C ALA A 429 4.77 -2.04 -3.67
N VAL A 430 4.43 -2.38 -2.43
CA VAL A 430 5.36 -2.97 -1.45
C VAL A 430 6.08 -4.19 -2.05
N MET A 431 7.40 -4.27 -1.83
CA MET A 431 8.22 -5.40 -2.25
C MET A 431 7.71 -6.69 -1.61
N LYS A 432 7.77 -7.80 -2.34
CA LYS A 432 7.30 -9.11 -1.85
C LYS A 432 8.48 -9.99 -1.47
N PRO A 433 8.31 -10.98 -0.58
CA PRO A 433 9.33 -11.99 -0.40
C PRO A 433 9.50 -12.81 -1.68
N THR A 434 10.73 -13.04 -2.13
CA THR A 434 11.04 -13.88 -3.30
C THR A 434 11.17 -15.36 -2.94
N ALA A 435 11.24 -15.67 -1.64
CA ALA A 435 11.29 -17.01 -1.09
C ALA A 435 10.14 -17.21 -0.10
N ARG A 436 9.63 -18.44 -0.03
CA ARG A 436 8.58 -18.82 0.93
C ARG A 436 9.10 -18.75 2.35
N LEU A 437 8.25 -18.32 3.27
CA LEU A 437 8.49 -18.38 4.71
C LEU A 437 7.38 -19.22 5.33
N GLU A 438 7.66 -20.51 5.52
CA GLU A 438 6.75 -21.42 6.22
C GLU A 438 6.94 -21.18 7.72
N VAL A 439 5.85 -21.06 8.46
CA VAL A 439 5.90 -20.93 9.92
C VAL A 439 5.09 -22.02 10.59
N LYS A 440 5.61 -22.56 11.67
CA LYS A 440 4.87 -23.37 12.62
C LYS A 440 4.27 -22.46 13.69
N VAL A 441 3.00 -22.66 13.96
CA VAL A 441 2.25 -21.88 14.93
C VAL A 441 2.17 -22.61 16.25
N LYS A 442 2.45 -21.88 17.32
CA LYS A 442 2.00 -22.22 18.66
C LYS A 442 1.07 -21.13 19.16
N VAL A 443 -0.17 -21.50 19.47
CA VAL A 443 -1.13 -20.57 20.06
C VAL A 443 -0.68 -20.27 21.49
N ARG A 444 -0.65 -18.99 21.86
CA ARG A 444 -0.24 -18.60 23.21
C ARG A 444 -1.36 -18.96 24.18
N LYS A 445 -1.00 -19.62 25.29
CA LYS A 445 -1.93 -20.20 26.28
C LYS A 445 -3.00 -19.22 26.75
N GLU A 446 -2.65 -17.96 26.96
CA GLU A 446 -3.60 -16.93 27.37
C GLU A 446 -4.68 -16.60 26.33
N TYR A 447 -4.56 -17.11 25.10
CA TYR A 447 -5.46 -16.84 23.96
C TYR A 447 -6.00 -18.11 23.28
N GLU A 448 -5.73 -19.33 23.79
CA GLU A 448 -6.15 -20.62 23.18
C GLU A 448 -7.68 -20.81 23.02
N SER A 449 -8.50 -19.95 23.62
CA SER A 449 -9.97 -20.00 23.51
C SER A 449 -10.59 -18.61 23.37
N ILE A 450 -9.81 -17.64 22.91
CA ILE A 450 -10.23 -16.25 22.80
C ILE A 450 -10.40 -15.88 21.33
N THR A 451 -11.59 -15.41 20.99
CA THR A 451 -11.81 -14.68 19.73
C THR A 451 -11.43 -13.22 19.97
N TRP A 452 -10.46 -12.73 19.20
CA TRP A 452 -10.02 -11.34 19.30
C TRP A 452 -11.13 -10.37 18.89
N GLU A 453 -11.51 -9.47 19.80
CA GLU A 453 -12.32 -8.29 19.50
C GLU A 453 -11.37 -7.10 19.30
N MET A 454 -11.40 -6.50 18.11
CA MET A 454 -10.59 -5.34 17.78
C MET A 454 -11.47 -4.11 17.63
N LYS A 455 -11.34 -3.16 18.55
CA LYS A 455 -12.07 -1.90 18.54
C LYS A 455 -11.28 -0.87 17.70
N PRO A 456 -11.88 -0.27 16.65
CA PRO A 456 -11.20 0.66 15.76
C PRO A 456 -10.67 1.92 16.48
#